data_AF-A0A2T7D3Y2-F1
#
_entry.id   AF-A0A2T7D3Y2-F1
#
_cell.length_a   1.000
_cell.length_b   1.000
_cell.length_c   1.000
_cell.angle_alpha   90.00
_cell.angle_beta   90.00
_cell.angle_gamma   90.00
#
_symmetry.space_group_name_H-M   'P 1'
#
loop_
_entity.id
_entity.type
_entity.pdbx_description
1 polymer ?
#
loop_
_entity_poly.entity_id
_entity_poly.type
_entity_poly.pdbx_seq_one_letter_code
_entity_poly.pdbx_strand_id
1 'polypeptide(L)'
;MALARQVGVFIEHPPESALGVSLGGRDGKTPTDTIKKECSKFQALHEKVEHRHPSGIPYKKHILEAQTLYSSKAQKNKIFQFLHCWIKGGAEEEEGDGSGKGQTPDLAQANQEKRPIGRKPAKQRLRTGGDEGPYKEAIKELILDKKEEKKLKGERWEEERKIKEERWKETRMIHQQKISLEKKILMWEQEQRIMFCDLSTMDSDQKNYVLAMRAQIAA
;
A
#
# COMPACT_ATOMS: atom_id res chain seq x y z
N MET A 1 7.11 19.02 -3.84
CA MET A 1 6.21 18.88 -2.68
C MET A 1 5.92 17.40 -2.50
N ALA A 2 6.56 16.78 -1.52
CA ALA A 2 6.35 15.38 -1.19
C ALA A 2 4.99 15.22 -0.51
N LEU A 3 4.15 14.32 -1.01
CA LEU A 3 2.89 13.93 -0.41
C LEU A 3 3.03 12.49 0.06
N ALA A 4 3.36 12.35 1.34
CA ALA A 4 3.24 11.11 2.10
C ALA A 4 1.81 10.56 1.96
N ARG A 5 1.69 9.24 1.80
CA ARG A 5 0.40 8.55 1.80
C ARG A 5 0.41 7.33 2.71
N GLN A 6 -0.23 7.55 3.85
CA GLN A 6 -0.75 6.60 4.81
C GLN A 6 -1.45 5.41 4.12
N VAL A 7 -1.05 4.19 4.47
CA VAL A 7 -1.74 2.95 4.14
C VAL A 7 -2.39 2.44 5.42
N GLY A 8 -3.69 2.64 5.59
CA GLY A 8 -4.46 2.00 6.65
C GLY A 8 -4.94 0.62 6.18
N VAL A 9 -4.55 -0.44 6.90
CA VAL A 9 -5.19 -1.76 6.76
C VAL A 9 -5.40 -2.38 8.15
N PHE A 10 -6.66 -2.72 8.38
CA PHE A 10 -7.23 -3.39 9.54
C PHE A 10 -6.72 -4.84 9.66
N ILE A 11 -6.63 -5.28 10.91
CA ILE A 11 -5.94 -6.45 11.43
C ILE A 11 -6.68 -7.75 11.06
N GLU A 12 -5.97 -8.71 10.46
CA GLU A 12 -6.16 -10.13 10.78
C GLU A 12 -4.78 -10.78 10.98
N HIS A 13 -4.57 -11.32 12.18
CA HIS A 13 -3.43 -12.18 12.50
C HIS A 13 -3.63 -13.58 11.90
N PRO A 14 -2.56 -14.15 11.32
CA PRO A 14 -2.28 -15.57 11.56
C PRO A 14 -0.82 -15.79 11.99
N PRO A 15 -0.52 -16.96 12.58
CA PRO A 15 0.40 -17.09 13.70
C PRO A 15 1.88 -17.12 13.29
N GLU A 16 2.71 -16.67 14.23
CA GLU A 16 4.13 -16.96 14.27
C GLU A 16 4.37 -18.47 14.20
N SER A 17 4.75 -18.99 13.05
CA SER A 17 5.71 -20.10 12.95
C SER A 17 5.97 -20.47 11.50
N ALA A 18 7.22 -20.90 11.29
CA ALA A 18 7.74 -21.51 10.07
C ALA A 18 8.15 -20.52 8.95
N LEU A 19 9.41 -20.09 8.97
CA LEU A 19 10.50 -20.90 8.43
C LEU A 19 11.83 -20.19 8.67
N GLY A 20 12.69 -20.83 9.46
CA GLY A 20 14.07 -20.42 9.60
C GLY A 20 14.80 -20.56 8.27
N VAL A 21 15.48 -19.49 7.87
CA VAL A 21 16.64 -19.59 6.97
C VAL A 21 17.75 -18.75 7.58
N SER A 22 18.65 -19.46 8.27
CA SER A 22 19.96 -18.98 8.68
C SER A 22 20.81 -18.77 7.42
N LEU A 23 21.27 -17.54 7.18
CA LEU A 23 22.49 -17.29 6.43
C LEU A 23 23.29 -16.22 7.16
N GLY A 24 24.31 -16.69 7.88
CA GLY A 24 25.22 -15.90 8.67
C GLY A 24 26.12 -14.98 7.85
N GLY A 25 26.62 -13.95 8.54
CA GLY A 25 27.64 -13.05 8.02
C GLY A 25 27.83 -11.82 8.91
N ARG A 26 28.66 -11.99 9.95
CA ARG A 26 29.42 -10.97 10.71
C ARG A 26 29.09 -9.51 10.40
N ASP A 27 28.13 -8.97 11.13
CA ASP A 27 28.02 -7.57 11.51
C ASP A 27 26.98 -7.58 12.64
N GLY A 28 27.14 -6.77 13.68
CA GLY A 28 26.14 -6.62 14.76
C GLY A 28 24.83 -5.98 14.30
N LYS A 29 24.43 -6.22 13.05
CA LYS A 29 23.18 -5.76 12.45
C LYS A 29 22.10 -6.74 12.83
N THR A 30 21.08 -6.21 13.48
CA THR A 30 19.89 -6.99 13.81
C THR A 30 19.20 -7.43 12.50
N PRO A 31 18.46 -8.55 12.49
CA PRO A 31 17.72 -8.99 11.32
C PRO A 31 16.80 -7.90 10.74
N THR A 32 16.30 -7.01 11.60
CA THR A 32 15.47 -5.86 11.21
C THR A 32 16.26 -4.81 10.42
N ASP A 33 17.53 -4.56 10.74
CA ASP A 33 18.39 -3.62 10.00
C ASP A 33 18.65 -4.10 8.56
N THR A 34 18.81 -5.41 8.40
CA THR A 34 18.98 -6.03 7.08
C THR A 34 17.70 -5.92 6.26
N ILE A 35 16.54 -6.21 6.86
CA ILE A 35 15.24 -6.05 6.20
C ILE A 35 15.01 -4.60 5.80
N LYS A 36 15.23 -3.64 6.71
CA LYS A 36 15.08 -2.20 6.44
C LYS A 36 15.93 -1.74 5.26
N LYS A 37 17.20 -2.17 5.22
CA LYS A 37 18.13 -1.84 4.13
C LYS A 37 17.66 -2.40 2.78
N GLU A 38 17.22 -3.65 2.75
CA GLU A 38 16.76 -4.30 1.52
C GLU A 38 15.41 -3.70 1.04
N CYS A 39 14.49 -3.40 1.95
CA CYS A 39 13.25 -2.67 1.66
C CYS A 39 13.51 -1.28 1.07
N SER A 40 14.47 -0.53 1.64
CA SER A 40 14.84 0.80 1.14
C SER A 40 15.40 0.75 -0.29
N LYS A 41 16.20 -0.27 -0.61
CA LYS A 41 16.70 -0.48 -1.99
C LYS A 41 15.58 -0.82 -2.96
N PHE A 42 14.64 -1.67 -2.54
CA PHE A 42 13.50 -2.06 -3.36
C PHE A 42 12.59 -0.85 -3.64
N GLN A 43 12.35 -0.02 -2.62
CA GLN A 43 11.59 1.23 -2.76
C GLN A 43 12.17 2.16 -3.83
N ALA A 44 13.49 2.41 -3.78
CA ALA A 44 14.16 3.25 -4.78
C ALA A 44 14.08 2.68 -6.21
N LEU A 45 13.95 1.36 -6.35
CA LEU A 45 13.76 0.72 -7.66
C LEU A 45 12.31 0.81 -8.13
N HIS A 46 11.36 0.64 -7.21
CA HIS A 46 9.94 0.80 -7.48
C HIS A 46 9.61 2.22 -7.90
N GLU A 47 10.10 3.23 -7.18
CA GLU A 47 9.93 4.64 -7.56
C GLU A 47 10.50 4.89 -8.97
N LYS A 48 11.66 4.34 -9.31
CA LYS A 48 12.23 4.45 -10.67
C LYS A 48 11.37 3.78 -11.75
N VAL A 49 10.56 2.78 -11.41
CA VAL A 49 9.59 2.19 -12.34
C VAL A 49 8.39 3.12 -12.47
N GLU A 50 7.87 3.66 -11.37
CA GLU A 50 6.74 4.59 -11.39
C GLU A 50 7.03 5.86 -12.19
N HIS A 51 8.25 6.41 -12.08
CA HIS A 51 8.65 7.59 -12.85
C HIS A 51 8.80 7.32 -14.36
N ARG A 52 8.93 6.06 -14.78
CA ARG A 52 9.05 5.67 -16.20
C ARG A 52 7.71 5.52 -16.90
N HIS A 53 6.63 5.29 -16.14
CA HIS A 53 5.33 4.98 -16.70
C HIS A 53 4.37 6.15 -16.52
N PRO A 54 3.95 6.83 -17.61
CA PRO A 54 2.81 7.75 -17.52
C PRO A 54 1.54 7.00 -17.08
N SER A 55 0.63 7.73 -16.42
CA SER A 55 -0.54 7.21 -15.69
C SER A 55 -1.36 6.17 -16.47
N GLY A 56 -1.77 5.07 -15.80
CA GLY A 56 -2.71 4.07 -16.34
C GLY A 56 -2.24 2.62 -16.25
N ILE A 57 -1.01 2.38 -15.80
CA ILE A 57 -0.45 1.02 -15.68
C ILE A 57 -0.87 0.36 -14.35
N PRO A 58 -1.32 -0.91 -14.37
CA PRO A 58 -1.68 -1.63 -13.15
C PRO A 58 -0.50 -1.74 -12.18
N TYR A 59 -0.72 -1.40 -10.90
CA TYR A 59 0.28 -1.47 -9.82
C TYR A 59 1.05 -2.80 -9.75
N LYS A 60 0.38 -3.93 -10.03
CA LYS A 60 1.00 -5.26 -10.08
C LYS A 60 2.15 -5.33 -11.11
N LYS A 61 2.06 -4.58 -12.20
CA LYS A 61 3.09 -4.50 -13.24
C LYS A 61 4.30 -3.70 -12.74
N HIS A 62 4.09 -2.63 -11.96
CA HIS A 62 5.19 -1.88 -11.35
C HIS A 62 5.98 -2.73 -10.35
N ILE A 63 5.29 -3.51 -9.51
CA ILE A 63 5.94 -4.43 -8.56
C ILE A 63 6.73 -5.50 -9.30
N LEU A 64 6.14 -6.11 -10.33
CA LEU A 64 6.81 -7.17 -11.10
C LEU A 64 8.07 -6.64 -11.80
N GLU A 65 8.02 -5.44 -12.38
CA GLU A 65 9.18 -4.79 -12.98
C GLU A 65 10.22 -4.35 -11.93
N ALA A 66 9.79 -3.87 -10.77
CA ALA A 66 10.70 -3.56 -9.67
C ALA A 66 11.43 -4.82 -9.17
N GLN A 67 10.74 -5.97 -9.10
CA GLN A 67 11.34 -7.26 -8.74
C GLN A 67 12.35 -7.75 -9.77
N THR A 68 12.08 -7.61 -11.06
CA THR A 68 13.05 -7.98 -12.10
C THR A 68 14.27 -7.07 -12.07
N LEU A 69 14.09 -5.77 -11.83
CA LEU A 69 15.18 -4.81 -11.66
C LEU A 69 15.97 -5.01 -10.36
N TYR A 70 15.31 -5.49 -9.30
CA TYR A 70 15.98 -5.88 -8.07
C TYR A 70 16.85 -7.11 -8.29
N SER A 71 16.30 -8.12 -8.95
CA SER A 71 16.95 -9.40 -9.22
C SER A 71 18.15 -9.23 -10.16
N SER A 72 18.09 -8.29 -11.11
CA SER A 72 19.20 -7.99 -12.03
C SER A 72 20.34 -7.20 -11.39
N LYS A 73 20.07 -6.49 -10.29
CA LYS A 73 21.07 -5.68 -9.54
C LYS A 73 21.62 -6.39 -8.31
N ALA A 74 20.91 -7.39 -7.78
CA ALA A 74 21.40 -8.23 -6.72
C ALA A 74 22.45 -9.22 -7.28
N GLN A 75 23.56 -9.40 -6.56
CA GLN A 75 24.70 -10.22 -6.99
C GLN A 75 24.39 -11.72 -7.22
N LYS A 76 23.15 -12.17 -7.03
CA LYS A 76 22.66 -13.52 -7.26
C LYS A 76 21.20 -13.37 -7.68
N ASN A 77 20.78 -14.03 -8.76
CA ASN A 77 19.40 -14.09 -9.30
C ASN A 77 18.37 -14.46 -8.22
N LYS A 78 18.07 -13.54 -7.32
CA LYS A 78 17.23 -13.74 -6.15
C LYS A 78 16.10 -12.75 -6.23
N ILE A 79 14.89 -13.30 -6.26
CA ILE A 79 13.65 -12.56 -6.10
C ILE A 79 13.68 -11.88 -4.73
N PHE A 80 13.15 -10.66 -4.64
CA PHE A 80 13.08 -9.92 -3.39
C PHE A 80 12.29 -10.69 -2.33
N GLN A 81 12.99 -11.19 -1.31
CA GLN A 81 12.43 -12.11 -0.29
C GLN A 81 11.59 -11.37 0.77
N PHE A 82 11.75 -10.06 0.90
CA PHE A 82 11.08 -9.24 1.93
C PHE A 82 9.92 -8.43 1.38
N LEU A 83 9.27 -8.88 0.29
CA LEU A 83 8.16 -8.16 -0.33
C LEU A 83 7.02 -7.88 0.67
N HIS A 84 6.70 -8.87 1.51
CA HIS A 84 5.72 -8.73 2.57
C HIS A 84 6.11 -7.62 3.58
N CYS A 85 7.39 -7.53 3.94
CA CYS A 85 7.90 -6.51 4.85
C CYS A 85 7.91 -5.12 4.22
N TRP A 86 8.20 -5.00 2.93
CA TRP A 86 8.17 -3.72 2.22
C TRP A 86 6.75 -3.19 2.05
N ILE A 87 5.80 -4.06 1.69
CA ILE A 87 4.38 -3.70 1.59
C ILE A 87 3.83 -3.27 2.97
N LYS A 88 4.28 -3.93 4.05
CA LYS A 88 3.90 -3.60 5.43
C LYS A 88 4.58 -2.32 5.97
N GLY A 89 5.85 -2.09 5.63
CA GLY A 89 6.66 -0.97 6.11
C GLY A 89 6.35 0.39 5.45
N GLY A 90 5.53 0.43 4.41
CA GLY A 90 5.00 1.68 3.85
C GLY A 90 3.89 2.34 4.69
N ALA A 91 3.55 1.80 5.86
CA ALA A 91 2.43 2.22 6.71
C ALA A 91 2.83 2.81 8.08
N GLU A 92 4.10 2.78 8.47
CA GLU A 92 4.54 3.18 9.82
C GLU A 92 5.71 4.17 9.73
N GLU A 93 5.42 5.47 9.80
CA GLU A 93 6.36 6.49 10.29
C GLU A 93 6.07 6.67 11.79
N GLU A 94 6.90 6.10 12.67
CA GLU A 94 6.88 6.45 14.09
C GLU A 94 7.67 7.75 14.32
N GLU A 95 6.97 8.77 14.84
CA GLU A 95 7.55 9.95 15.49
C GLU A 95 8.28 9.53 16.77
N GLY A 96 9.61 9.65 16.77
CA GLY A 96 10.42 9.65 17.98
C GLY A 96 11.01 11.03 18.22
N ASP A 97 10.29 11.89 18.96
CA ASP A 97 10.78 13.19 19.46
C ASP A 97 11.80 12.97 20.58
N GLY A 98 13.08 12.95 20.22
CA GLY A 98 14.22 12.97 21.14
C GLY A 98 14.67 14.39 21.45
N SER A 99 13.84 15.20 22.12
CA SER A 99 14.22 16.54 22.58
C SER A 99 15.04 16.49 23.87
N GLY A 100 16.35 16.28 23.72
CA GLY A 100 17.32 16.47 24.79
C GLY A 100 17.54 17.97 25.09
N LYS A 101 16.94 18.48 26.17
CA LYS A 101 17.36 19.74 26.80
C LYS A 101 18.11 19.45 28.09
N GLY A 102 19.43 19.62 28.03
CA GLY A 102 20.28 19.70 29.20
C GLY A 102 19.96 20.91 30.07
N GLN A 103 20.02 20.69 31.38
CA GLN A 103 19.84 21.62 32.49
C GLN A 103 20.95 22.67 32.54
N THR A 104 20.65 23.89 32.99
CA THR A 104 21.01 24.33 34.37
C THR A 104 20.49 25.74 34.69
N PRO A 105 20.28 26.05 35.98
CA PRO A 105 19.49 27.17 36.45
C PRO A 105 20.31 28.36 36.98
N ASP A 106 19.56 29.42 37.22
CA ASP A 106 19.63 30.31 38.38
C ASP A 106 20.17 31.74 38.22
N LEU A 107 19.47 32.56 38.99
CA LEU A 107 19.30 33.98 39.12
C LEU A 107 20.53 34.67 39.72
N ALA A 108 20.97 35.79 39.14
CA ALA A 108 21.53 36.91 39.91
C ALA A 108 21.52 38.23 39.10
N GLN A 109 20.75 39.16 39.63
CA GLN A 109 20.66 40.60 39.40
C GLN A 109 21.86 41.31 38.74
N ALA A 110 21.55 42.21 37.79
CA ALA A 110 22.24 43.50 37.71
C ALA A 110 21.33 44.55 37.05
N ASN A 111 20.67 45.32 37.91
CA ASN A 111 20.08 46.61 37.64
C ASN A 111 21.14 47.55 37.03
N GLN A 112 20.92 48.09 35.82
CA GLN A 112 21.27 49.47 35.49
C GLN A 112 20.28 50.04 34.47
N GLU A 113 19.42 50.93 34.97
CA GLU A 113 18.69 51.92 34.18
C GLU A 113 19.66 52.76 33.34
N LYS A 114 19.61 52.69 31.98
CA LYS A 114 19.98 53.83 31.12
C LYS A 114 19.13 53.90 29.84
N ARG A 115 18.24 54.91 29.86
CA ARG A 115 17.57 55.66 28.78
C ARG A 115 16.38 55.03 28.03
N PRO A 116 15.28 55.79 27.81
CA PRO A 116 14.14 55.32 27.04
C PRO A 116 14.52 55.21 25.56
N ILE A 117 14.20 54.06 24.96
CA ILE A 117 14.41 53.83 23.54
C ILE A 117 13.50 54.78 22.74
N GLY A 118 14.11 55.73 22.03
CA GLY A 118 13.39 56.67 21.17
C GLY A 118 12.69 55.94 20.02
N ARG A 119 11.42 55.59 20.19
CA ARG A 119 10.57 55.14 19.08
C ARG A 119 10.15 56.36 18.28
N LYS A 120 10.83 56.61 17.15
CA LYS A 120 10.43 57.65 16.19
C LYS A 120 8.97 57.39 15.74
N PRO A 121 8.07 58.39 15.77
CA PRO A 121 6.65 58.22 15.41
C PRO A 121 6.46 57.71 13.97
N ALA A 122 7.41 57.99 13.08
CA ALA A 122 7.44 57.46 11.71
C ALA A 122 7.51 55.92 11.64
N LYS A 123 8.22 55.25 12.56
CA LYS A 123 8.33 53.78 12.59
C LYS A 123 7.13 53.12 13.28
N GLN A 124 6.38 53.87 14.10
CA GLN A 124 5.15 53.41 14.73
C GLN A 124 3.95 53.53 13.79
N ARG A 125 3.85 54.59 12.98
CA ARG A 125 2.80 54.76 11.96
C ARG A 125 2.87 53.71 10.84
N LEU A 126 4.05 53.15 10.58
CA LEU A 126 4.24 51.99 9.70
C LEU A 126 3.64 50.70 10.27
N ARG A 127 3.37 50.61 11.58
CA ARG A 127 2.76 49.41 12.18
C ARG A 127 1.25 49.45 12.23
N THR A 128 0.64 50.63 12.23
CA THR A 128 -0.82 50.80 12.39
C THR A 128 -1.56 50.94 11.05
N GLY A 129 -0.86 51.09 9.92
CA GLY A 129 -1.48 51.34 8.60
C GLY A 129 -1.58 50.13 7.66
N GLY A 130 -1.47 48.90 8.16
CA GLY A 130 -1.27 47.71 7.32
C GLY A 130 -2.50 46.82 7.09
N ASP A 131 -3.72 47.25 7.46
CA ASP A 131 -4.79 46.28 7.71
C ASP A 131 -5.87 46.13 6.62
N GLU A 132 -5.87 46.96 5.56
CA GLU A 132 -6.92 46.93 4.52
C GLU A 132 -6.38 47.25 3.12
N GLY A 133 -5.35 46.51 2.70
CA GLY A 133 -4.83 46.55 1.34
C GLY A 133 -5.42 45.43 0.46
N PRO A 134 -5.59 45.63 -0.86
CA PRO A 134 -6.16 44.64 -1.80
C PRO A 134 -5.48 43.25 -1.75
N TYR A 135 -4.23 43.20 -1.28
CA TYR A 135 -3.47 41.98 -1.09
C TYR A 135 -3.98 41.07 0.04
N LYS A 136 -4.61 41.64 1.09
CA LYS A 136 -5.16 40.86 2.22
C LYS A 136 -6.36 40.02 1.76
N GLU A 137 -7.22 40.57 0.91
CA GLU A 137 -8.33 39.83 0.31
C GLU A 137 -7.84 38.78 -0.69
N ALA A 138 -6.88 39.12 -1.55
CA ALA A 138 -6.27 38.16 -2.46
C ALA A 138 -5.62 36.95 -1.73
N ILE A 139 -5.00 37.15 -0.57
CA ILE A 139 -4.46 36.05 0.25
C ILE A 139 -5.60 35.18 0.81
N LYS A 140 -6.68 35.79 1.29
CA LYS A 140 -7.83 35.05 1.82
C LYS A 140 -8.50 34.20 0.75
N GLU A 141 -8.69 34.74 -0.45
CA GLU A 141 -9.21 34.02 -1.61
C GLU A 141 -8.33 32.81 -1.95
N LEU A 142 -7.00 32.99 -2.03
CA LEU A 142 -6.06 31.89 -2.28
C LEU A 142 -6.14 30.77 -1.21
N ILE A 143 -6.40 31.13 0.05
CA ILE A 143 -6.57 30.14 1.13
C ILE A 143 -7.87 29.35 0.95
N LEU A 144 -8.96 30.04 0.57
CA LEU A 144 -10.26 29.42 0.32
C LEU A 144 -10.21 28.50 -0.91
N ASP A 145 -9.65 28.97 -2.02
CA ASP A 145 -9.47 28.18 -3.24
C ASP A 145 -8.63 26.94 -2.96
N LYS A 146 -7.54 27.09 -2.19
CA LYS A 146 -6.69 25.96 -1.79
C LYS A 146 -7.38 25.00 -0.82
N LYS A 147 -8.40 25.46 -0.08
CA LYS A 147 -9.24 24.61 0.79
C LYS A 147 -10.27 23.84 -0.03
N GLU A 148 -10.93 24.47 -1.00
CA GLU A 148 -11.87 23.84 -1.92
C GLU A 148 -11.16 22.85 -2.87
N GLU A 149 -9.97 23.19 -3.38
CA GLU A 149 -9.14 22.27 -4.18
C GLU A 149 -8.80 21.00 -3.39
N LYS A 150 -8.46 21.12 -2.10
CA LYS A 150 -8.20 19.96 -1.23
C LYS A 150 -9.44 19.11 -1.00
N LYS A 151 -10.62 19.73 -0.87
CA LYS A 151 -11.90 19.03 -0.73
C LYS A 151 -12.23 18.25 -2.01
N LEU A 152 -12.22 18.92 -3.16
CA LEU A 152 -12.48 18.31 -4.47
C LEU A 152 -11.48 17.18 -4.77
N LYS A 153 -10.21 17.38 -4.42
CA LYS A 153 -9.20 16.33 -4.53
C LYS A 153 -9.55 15.16 -3.62
N GLY A 154 -9.95 15.41 -2.38
CA GLY A 154 -10.42 14.40 -1.43
C GLY A 154 -11.60 13.59 -1.96
N GLU A 155 -12.65 14.25 -2.45
CA GLU A 155 -13.83 13.62 -3.06
C GLU A 155 -13.45 12.75 -4.26
N ARG A 156 -12.60 13.26 -5.16
CA ARG A 156 -12.07 12.46 -6.28
C ARG A 156 -11.33 11.20 -5.80
N TRP A 157 -10.52 11.30 -4.75
CA TRP A 157 -9.82 10.14 -4.17
C TRP A 157 -10.78 9.12 -3.55
N GLU A 158 -11.88 9.60 -2.96
CA GLU A 158 -12.95 8.76 -2.38
C GLU A 158 -13.67 7.95 -3.46
N GLU A 159 -14.07 8.61 -4.54
CA GLU A 159 -14.72 7.98 -5.70
C GLU A 159 -13.81 6.96 -6.36
N GLU A 160 -12.54 7.30 -6.58
CA GLU A 160 -11.56 6.40 -7.18
C GLU A 160 -11.34 5.14 -6.32
N ARG A 161 -11.31 5.30 -4.98
CA ARG A 161 -11.23 4.19 -4.04
C ARG A 161 -12.45 3.28 -4.15
N LYS A 162 -13.65 3.87 -4.24
CA LYS A 162 -14.90 3.14 -4.36
C LYS A 162 -14.99 2.38 -5.69
N ILE A 163 -14.60 3.00 -6.81
CA ILE A 163 -14.53 2.34 -8.11
C ILE A 163 -13.56 1.16 -8.07
N LYS A 164 -12.41 1.33 -7.42
CA LYS A 164 -11.42 0.25 -7.27
C LYS A 164 -11.93 -0.91 -6.42
N GLU A 165 -12.66 -0.60 -5.35
CA GLU A 165 -13.29 -1.60 -4.48
C GLU A 165 -14.38 -2.39 -5.24
N GLU A 166 -15.26 -1.69 -5.96
CA GLU A 166 -16.31 -2.32 -6.75
C GLU A 166 -15.73 -3.19 -7.87
N ARG A 167 -14.74 -2.71 -8.61
CA ARG A 167 -14.03 -3.52 -9.63
C ARG A 167 -13.41 -4.78 -9.02
N TRP A 168 -12.87 -4.69 -7.81
CA TRP A 168 -12.30 -5.85 -7.11
C TRP A 168 -13.38 -6.85 -6.67
N LYS A 169 -14.51 -6.37 -6.14
CA LYS A 169 -15.68 -7.21 -5.82
C LYS A 169 -16.20 -7.92 -7.07
N GLU A 170 -16.36 -7.19 -8.17
CA GLU A 170 -16.81 -7.74 -9.45
C GLU A 170 -15.85 -8.83 -9.96
N THR A 171 -14.53 -8.55 -9.96
CA THR A 171 -13.52 -9.53 -10.38
C THR A 171 -13.58 -10.81 -9.54
N ARG A 172 -13.77 -10.67 -8.22
CA ARG A 172 -13.92 -11.80 -7.29
C ARG A 172 -15.18 -12.61 -7.61
N MET A 173 -16.31 -11.94 -7.85
CA MET A 173 -17.57 -12.59 -8.20
C MET A 173 -17.48 -13.34 -9.53
N ILE A 174 -16.90 -12.72 -10.55
CA ILE A 174 -16.67 -13.36 -11.86
C ILE A 174 -15.79 -14.61 -11.70
N HIS A 175 -14.71 -14.51 -10.92
CA HIS A 175 -13.83 -15.65 -10.68
C HIS A 175 -14.57 -16.80 -9.96
N GLN A 176 -15.39 -16.48 -8.96
CA GLN A 176 -16.19 -17.46 -8.23
C GLN A 176 -17.23 -18.13 -9.14
N GLN A 177 -17.92 -17.35 -9.99
CA GLN A 177 -18.86 -17.88 -10.97
C GLN A 177 -18.17 -18.75 -12.01
N LYS A 178 -16.99 -18.34 -12.48
CA LYS A 178 -16.17 -19.13 -13.41
C LYS A 178 -15.82 -20.50 -12.82
N ILE A 179 -15.35 -20.56 -11.58
CA ILE A 179 -15.07 -21.82 -10.88
C ILE A 179 -16.34 -22.67 -10.76
N SER A 180 -17.48 -22.06 -10.43
CA SER A 180 -18.75 -22.77 -10.33
C SER A 180 -19.18 -23.37 -11.67
N LEU A 181 -19.03 -22.62 -12.77
CA LEU A 181 -19.33 -23.09 -14.12
C LEU A 181 -18.39 -24.20 -14.56
N GLU A 182 -17.07 -24.05 -14.35
CA GLU A 182 -16.08 -25.09 -14.65
C GLU A 182 -16.40 -26.39 -13.91
N LYS A 183 -16.79 -26.32 -12.63
CA LYS A 183 -17.24 -27.50 -11.87
C LYS A 183 -18.47 -28.17 -12.49
N LYS A 184 -19.46 -27.39 -12.92
CA LYS A 184 -20.67 -27.93 -13.56
C LYS A 184 -20.36 -28.57 -14.91
N ILE A 185 -19.48 -27.96 -15.70
CA ILE A 185 -19.02 -28.52 -16.98
C ILE A 185 -18.31 -29.86 -16.74
N LEU A 186 -17.39 -29.92 -15.78
CA LEU A 186 -16.70 -31.17 -15.43
C LEU A 186 -17.66 -32.26 -14.96
N MET A 187 -18.65 -31.91 -14.14
CA MET A 187 -19.67 -32.85 -13.68
C MET A 187 -20.50 -33.39 -14.87
N TRP A 188 -20.95 -32.50 -15.75
CA TRP A 188 -21.66 -32.88 -16.97
C TRP A 188 -20.81 -33.78 -17.87
N GLU A 189 -19.53 -33.46 -18.08
CA GLU A 189 -18.62 -34.31 -18.87
C GLU A 189 -18.47 -35.72 -18.27
N GLN A 190 -18.40 -35.84 -16.94
CA GLN A 190 -18.38 -37.15 -16.28
C GLN A 190 -19.70 -37.91 -16.47
N GLU A 191 -20.84 -37.25 -16.35
CA GLU A 191 -22.16 -37.85 -16.59
C GLU A 191 -22.28 -38.35 -18.03
N GLN A 192 -21.83 -37.55 -19.01
CA GLN A 192 -21.80 -37.95 -20.42
C GLN A 192 -20.91 -39.18 -20.63
N ARG A 193 -19.71 -39.20 -20.03
CA ARG A 193 -18.83 -40.38 -20.09
C ARG A 193 -19.52 -41.63 -19.54
N ILE A 194 -20.26 -41.52 -18.44
CA ILE A 194 -20.99 -42.65 -17.84
C ILE A 194 -22.15 -43.09 -18.75
N MET A 195 -22.95 -42.15 -19.24
CA MET A 195 -24.10 -42.40 -20.12
C MET A 195 -23.71 -43.10 -21.43
N PHE A 196 -22.57 -42.72 -22.01
CA PHE A 196 -22.10 -43.23 -23.31
C PHE A 196 -20.99 -44.28 -23.22
N CYS A 197 -20.62 -44.75 -22.03
CA CYS A 197 -19.63 -45.82 -21.86
C CYS A 197 -20.08 -47.13 -22.56
N ASP A 198 -19.24 -47.75 -23.40
CA ASP A 198 -19.56 -49.07 -23.97
C ASP A 198 -19.43 -50.15 -22.89
N LEU A 199 -20.46 -50.99 -22.77
CA LEU A 199 -20.51 -52.10 -21.82
C LEU A 199 -19.97 -53.40 -22.41
N SER A 200 -19.75 -53.49 -23.73
CA SER A 200 -19.41 -54.74 -24.42
C SER A 200 -18.17 -55.44 -23.86
N THR A 201 -17.15 -54.67 -23.42
CA THR A 201 -15.86 -55.18 -22.93
C THR A 201 -15.75 -55.30 -21.41
N MET A 202 -16.80 -54.95 -20.65
CA MET A 202 -16.75 -54.91 -19.18
C MET A 202 -17.21 -56.24 -18.53
N ASP A 203 -16.72 -56.54 -17.33
CA ASP A 203 -17.22 -57.64 -16.52
C ASP A 203 -18.60 -57.33 -15.90
N SER A 204 -19.24 -58.33 -15.29
CA SER A 204 -20.61 -58.19 -14.77
C SER A 204 -20.75 -57.13 -13.67
N ASP A 205 -19.76 -57.00 -12.78
CA ASP A 205 -19.84 -56.08 -11.65
C ASP A 205 -19.64 -54.64 -12.12
N GLN A 206 -18.70 -54.44 -13.04
CA GLN A 206 -18.49 -53.17 -13.72
C GLN A 206 -19.72 -52.71 -14.51
N LYS A 207 -20.37 -53.62 -15.25
CA LYS A 207 -21.61 -53.35 -15.97
C LYS A 207 -22.71 -52.89 -15.03
N ASN A 208 -22.90 -53.60 -13.93
CA ASN A 208 -23.90 -53.26 -12.93
C ASN A 208 -23.63 -51.88 -12.30
N TYR A 209 -22.37 -51.55 -12.02
CA TYR A 209 -22.00 -50.22 -11.53
C TYR A 209 -22.35 -49.10 -12.52
N VAL A 210 -21.97 -49.25 -13.79
CA VAL A 210 -22.27 -48.22 -14.81
C VAL A 210 -23.78 -48.08 -15.02
N LEU A 211 -24.52 -49.18 -15.06
CA LEU A 211 -25.99 -49.16 -15.18
C LEU A 211 -26.65 -48.48 -13.98
N ALA A 212 -26.19 -48.75 -12.76
CA ALA A 212 -26.67 -48.09 -11.56
C ALA A 212 -26.38 -46.58 -11.56
N MET A 213 -25.17 -46.18 -11.96
CA MET A 213 -24.81 -44.76 -12.09
C MET A 213 -25.63 -44.05 -13.16
N ARG A 214 -25.90 -44.69 -14.31
CA ARG A 214 -26.82 -44.16 -15.34
C ARG A 214 -28.22 -43.94 -14.80
N ALA A 215 -28.74 -44.90 -14.03
CA ALA A 215 -30.05 -44.78 -13.41
C ALA A 215 -30.10 -43.60 -12.42
N GLN A 216 -29.03 -43.35 -11.65
CA GLN A 216 -28.94 -42.19 -10.75
C GLN A 216 -28.89 -40.85 -11.49
N ILE A 217 -28.20 -40.78 -12.63
CA ILE A 217 -28.11 -39.56 -13.46
C ILE A 217 -29.45 -39.27 -14.17
N ALA A 218 -30.20 -40.31 -14.54
CA ALA A 218 -31.47 -40.20 -15.25
C ALA A 218 -32.70 -40.02 -14.33
N ALA A 219 -32.52 -40.09 -13.01
CA ALA A 219 -33.57 -39.93 -12.00
C ALA A 219 -33.82 -38.45 -11.67
#